data_AF-A0A661YGJ0-F1
#
_entry.id   AF-A0A661YGJ0-F1
#
_cell.length_a   1.000
_cell.length_b   1.000
_cell.length_c   1.000
_cell.angle_alpha   90.00
_cell.angle_beta   90.00
_cell.angle_gamma   90.00
#
_symmetry.space_group_name_H-M   'P 1'
#
loop_
_entity.id
_entity.type
_entity.pdbx_description
1 polymer ?
#
loop_
_entity_poly.entity_id
_entity_poly.type
_entity_poly.pdbx_seq_one_letter_code
_entity_poly.pdbx_strand_id
1 'polypeptide(L)'
;MPTPFDLSNIAIGRGDKMKTKFTSLLFDKAILYFIFFIICYVSFISVHTANSDALDNWQQRGAGVTTEYLQAVVYGNGTFIAVGRNGAIVYSTDGALWTSLNSGTTKWIKAITYSNQSFKAVGWEGVYLTSDDGQQWNA
;
A
#
# COMPACT_ATOMS: atom_id res chain seq x y z
N MET A 1 -76.29 -37.21 -33.59
CA MET A 1 -75.23 -36.21 -33.92
C MET A 1 -74.28 -36.17 -32.72
N PRO A 2 -72.96 -36.34 -32.88
CA PRO A 2 -72.03 -36.20 -31.76
C PRO A 2 -71.78 -34.72 -31.45
N THR A 3 -71.67 -34.37 -30.17
CA THR A 3 -71.36 -33.00 -29.71
C THR A 3 -69.88 -32.66 -29.94
N PRO A 4 -69.51 -31.37 -30.12
CA PRO A 4 -68.13 -30.96 -30.31
C PRO A 4 -67.27 -31.27 -29.08
N PHE A 5 -66.00 -31.61 -29.32
CA PHE A 5 -65.00 -31.82 -28.26
C PHE A 5 -64.64 -30.46 -27.63
N ASP A 6 -64.89 -30.29 -26.33
CA ASP A 6 -64.53 -29.07 -25.60
C ASP A 6 -63.06 -29.12 -25.15
N LEU A 7 -62.26 -28.16 -25.63
CA LEU A 7 -60.83 -28.03 -25.35
C LEU A 7 -60.50 -26.94 -24.32
N SER A 8 -61.50 -26.33 -23.67
CA SER A 8 -61.32 -25.23 -22.72
C SER A 8 -60.45 -25.56 -21.50
N ASN A 9 -60.21 -26.85 -21.22
CA ASN A 9 -59.43 -27.34 -20.07
C ASN A 9 -58.04 -27.92 -20.40
N ILE A 10 -57.49 -27.71 -21.60
CA ILE A 10 -56.08 -28.05 -21.87
C ILE A 10 -55.18 -27.05 -21.13
N ALA A 11 -54.72 -27.45 -19.94
CA ALA A 11 -53.80 -26.66 -19.14
C ALA A 11 -52.42 -26.56 -19.82
N ILE A 12 -52.12 -25.40 -20.39
CA ILE A 12 -50.80 -25.03 -20.97
C ILE A 12 -49.79 -24.75 -19.84
N GLY A 13 -49.77 -25.55 -18.77
CA GLY A 13 -49.20 -25.14 -17.48
C GLY A 13 -47.76 -25.58 -17.21
N ARG A 14 -47.26 -26.61 -17.89
CA ARG A 14 -45.99 -27.26 -17.49
C ARG A 14 -44.76 -26.71 -18.23
N GLY A 15 -44.90 -26.42 -19.53
CA GLY A 15 -43.82 -25.86 -20.35
C GLY A 15 -43.51 -24.40 -20.00
N ASP A 16 -44.55 -23.58 -19.81
CA ASP A 16 -44.39 -22.15 -19.54
C ASP A 16 -43.82 -21.91 -18.13
N LYS A 17 -44.22 -22.70 -17.12
CA LYS A 17 -43.61 -22.64 -15.78
C LYS A 17 -42.13 -23.04 -15.80
N MET A 18 -41.72 -24.00 -16.63
CA MET A 18 -40.31 -24.37 -16.77
C MET A 18 -39.51 -23.31 -17.52
N LYS A 19 -40.08 -22.68 -18.55
CA LYS A 19 -39.44 -21.56 -19.27
C LYS A 19 -39.24 -20.35 -18.35
N THR A 20 -40.26 -19.96 -17.59
CA THR A 20 -40.18 -18.82 -16.65
C THR A 20 -39.22 -19.08 -15.49
N LYS A 21 -39.16 -20.32 -14.98
CA LYS A 21 -38.21 -20.70 -13.93
C LYS A 21 -36.77 -20.78 -14.46
N PHE A 22 -36.60 -21.21 -15.71
CA PHE A 22 -35.28 -21.27 -16.36
C PHE A 22 -34.78 -19.87 -16.70
N THR A 23 -35.63 -18.97 -17.20
CA THR A 23 -35.25 -17.57 -17.44
C THR A 23 -34.93 -16.85 -16.13
N SER A 24 -35.76 -16.98 -15.08
CA SER A 24 -35.47 -16.35 -13.78
C SER A 24 -34.20 -16.87 -13.12
N LEU A 25 -33.91 -18.17 -13.23
CA LEU A 25 -32.68 -18.79 -12.70
C LEU A 25 -31.42 -18.34 -13.46
N LEU A 26 -31.54 -18.12 -14.79
CA LEU A 26 -30.46 -17.59 -15.61
C LEU A 26 -30.21 -16.10 -15.33
N PHE A 27 -31.25 -15.31 -15.10
CA PHE A 27 -31.13 -13.90 -14.72
C PHE A 27 -30.45 -13.73 -13.36
N ASP A 28 -30.79 -14.55 -12.36
CA ASP A 28 -30.21 -14.46 -11.00
C ASP A 28 -28.70 -14.77 -10.99
N LYS A 29 -28.29 -15.82 -11.71
CA LYS A 29 -26.87 -16.14 -11.89
C LYS A 29 -26.14 -15.07 -12.70
N ALA A 30 -26.76 -14.52 -13.75
CA ALA A 30 -26.16 -13.45 -14.55
C ALA A 30 -25.92 -12.18 -13.73
N ILE A 31 -26.84 -11.82 -12.82
CA ILE A 31 -26.68 -10.70 -11.90
C ILE A 31 -25.55 -10.97 -10.92
N LEU A 32 -25.47 -12.17 -10.34
CA LEU A 32 -24.39 -12.54 -9.42
C LEU A 32 -23.02 -12.53 -10.09
N TYR A 33 -22.91 -13.03 -11.34
CA TYR A 33 -21.67 -12.96 -12.11
C TYR A 33 -21.29 -11.53 -12.48
N PHE A 34 -22.26 -10.67 -12.81
CA PHE A 34 -22.01 -9.26 -13.10
C PHE A 34 -21.54 -8.49 -11.86
N ILE A 35 -22.17 -8.72 -10.70
CA ILE A 35 -21.75 -8.14 -9.41
C ILE A 35 -20.37 -8.67 -9.01
N PHE A 36 -20.10 -9.95 -9.19
CA PHE A 36 -18.78 -10.54 -8.94
C PHE A 36 -17.71 -9.96 -9.86
N PHE A 37 -18.00 -9.79 -11.16
CA PHE A 37 -17.10 -9.12 -12.10
C PHE A 37 -16.85 -7.66 -11.70
N ILE A 38 -17.87 -6.92 -11.26
CA ILE A 38 -17.72 -5.54 -10.77
C ILE A 38 -16.87 -5.50 -9.50
N ILE A 39 -17.13 -6.39 -8.53
CA ILE A 39 -16.35 -6.46 -7.27
C ILE A 39 -14.90 -6.82 -7.58
N CYS A 40 -14.65 -7.83 -8.41
CA CYS A 40 -13.30 -8.18 -8.85
C CYS A 40 -12.64 -7.04 -9.62
N TYR A 41 -13.36 -6.33 -10.49
CA TYR A 41 -12.85 -5.18 -11.24
C TYR A 41 -12.50 -4.00 -10.32
N VAL A 42 -13.34 -3.69 -9.33
CA VAL A 42 -13.09 -2.63 -8.33
C VAL A 42 -11.95 -3.01 -7.39
N SER A 43 -11.83 -4.29 -7.00
CA SER A 43 -10.69 -4.81 -6.23
C SER A 43 -9.39 -4.88 -7.03
N PHE A 44 -9.47 -5.08 -8.35
CA PHE A 44 -8.32 -5.08 -9.25
C PHE A 44 -7.77 -3.66 -9.46
N ILE A 45 -8.64 -2.65 -9.51
CA ILE A 45 -8.24 -1.23 -9.52
C ILE A 45 -7.65 -0.78 -8.17
N SER A 46 -7.91 -1.51 -7.08
CA SER A 46 -7.36 -1.19 -5.75
C SER A 46 -5.94 -1.73 -5.52
N VAL A 47 -5.42 -2.59 -6.40
CA VAL A 47 -3.97 -2.77 -6.49
C VAL A 47 -3.41 -1.49 -7.08
N HIS A 48 -3.05 -0.54 -6.22
CA HIS A 48 -2.05 0.44 -6.60
C HIS A 48 -0.80 -0.38 -6.90
N THR A 49 -0.59 -0.65 -8.19
CA THR A 49 0.72 -0.98 -8.68
C THR A 49 1.62 0.15 -8.20
N ALA A 50 2.48 -0.12 -7.21
CA ALA A 50 3.68 0.66 -7.02
C ALA A 50 4.58 0.41 -8.24
N ASN A 51 4.11 0.84 -9.41
CA ASN A 51 4.99 1.08 -10.52
C ASN A 51 5.93 2.17 -10.01
N SER A 52 7.24 2.01 -10.18
CA SER A 52 8.05 3.21 -10.26
C SER A 52 7.37 4.09 -11.32
N ASP A 53 7.02 5.32 -10.97
CA ASP A 53 6.75 6.32 -12.01
C ASP A 53 7.90 6.28 -13.03
N ALA A 54 7.72 6.90 -14.20
CA ALA A 54 8.87 7.14 -15.08
C ALA A 54 10.03 7.65 -14.21
N LEU A 55 11.25 7.10 -14.40
CA LEU A 55 12.43 7.35 -13.56
C LEU A 55 12.83 8.84 -13.43
N ASP A 56 12.08 9.70 -14.12
CA ASP A 56 12.29 11.12 -14.29
C ASP A 56 11.26 11.98 -13.49
N ASN A 57 10.25 11.36 -12.85
CA ASN A 57 9.26 12.09 -12.05
C ASN A 57 9.72 12.26 -10.60
N TRP A 58 10.46 13.33 -10.35
CA TRP A 58 10.89 13.69 -8.99
C TRP A 58 9.79 14.45 -8.26
N GLN A 59 9.29 13.88 -7.18
CA GLN A 59 8.40 14.57 -6.25
C GLN A 59 9.16 15.03 -5.02
N GLN A 60 9.21 16.35 -4.79
CA GLN A 60 9.77 16.90 -3.57
C GLN A 60 8.88 16.50 -2.38
N ARG A 61 9.40 15.66 -1.50
CA ARG A 61 8.79 15.34 -0.21
C ARG A 61 9.52 16.14 0.87
N GLY A 62 8.91 17.22 1.33
CA GLY A 62 9.43 17.95 2.47
C GLY A 62 9.29 17.08 3.72
N ALA A 63 10.40 16.72 4.36
CA ALA A 63 10.35 15.95 5.60
C ALA A 63 9.53 16.68 6.68
N GLY A 64 9.52 18.03 6.67
CA GLY A 64 8.73 18.87 7.59
C GLY A 64 9.11 18.76 9.07
N VAL A 65 9.95 17.79 9.42
CA VAL A 65 10.33 17.43 10.78
C VAL A 65 11.65 18.05 11.24
N THR A 66 12.43 18.60 10.31
CA THR A 66 13.69 19.29 10.63
C THR A 66 13.97 20.43 9.65
N THR A 67 14.54 21.51 10.18
CA THR A 67 15.08 22.63 9.39
C THR A 67 16.60 22.49 9.16
N GLU A 68 17.20 21.41 9.68
CA GLU A 68 18.63 21.17 9.60
C GLU A 68 19.05 20.62 8.23
N TYR A 69 20.30 20.92 7.86
CA TYR A 69 20.90 20.37 6.65
C TYR A 69 21.18 18.87 6.84
N LEU A 70 20.46 18.03 6.09
CA LEU A 70 20.71 16.61 5.98
C LEU A 70 21.87 16.35 4.99
N GLN A 71 22.80 15.49 5.39
CA GLN A 71 24.08 15.27 4.72
C GLN A 71 24.17 13.88 4.07
N ALA A 72 23.57 12.88 4.67
CA ALA A 72 23.62 11.50 4.20
C ALA A 72 22.33 10.76 4.54
N VAL A 73 21.99 9.74 3.75
CA VAL A 73 20.86 8.83 3.97
C VAL A 73 21.28 7.39 3.72
N VAL A 74 20.74 6.46 4.49
CA VAL A 74 20.90 5.01 4.30
C VAL A 74 19.55 4.32 4.41
N TYR A 75 19.39 3.21 3.67
CA TYR A 75 18.30 2.27 3.88
C TYR A 75 18.85 0.97 4.47
N GLY A 76 18.20 0.48 5.52
CA GLY A 76 18.58 -0.75 6.23
C GLY A 76 17.47 -1.18 7.17
N ASN A 77 17.36 -2.47 7.46
CA ASN A 77 16.31 -3.01 8.35
C ASN A 77 14.88 -2.53 8.02
N GLY A 78 14.53 -2.36 6.75
CA GLY A 78 13.21 -1.86 6.36
C GLY A 78 12.99 -0.36 6.59
N THR A 79 14.02 0.40 6.95
CA THR A 79 13.92 1.80 7.37
C THR A 79 14.96 2.67 6.66
N PHE A 80 14.55 3.88 6.28
CA PHE A 80 15.42 4.96 5.83
C PHE A 80 15.87 5.78 7.04
N ILE A 81 17.16 6.10 7.12
CA ILE A 81 17.72 7.02 8.11
C ILE A 81 18.49 8.10 7.38
N ALA A 82 18.17 9.37 7.66
CA ALA A 82 18.96 10.51 7.21
C ALA A 82 19.60 11.23 8.40
N VAL A 83 20.84 11.69 8.21
CA VAL A 83 21.65 12.33 9.26
C VAL A 83 22.18 13.69 8.80
N GLY A 84 22.44 14.62 9.72
CA GLY A 84 22.79 15.99 9.36
C GLY A 84 23.40 16.87 10.45
N ARG A 85 23.30 18.19 10.23
CA ARG A 85 23.78 19.23 11.15
C ARG A 85 23.03 19.21 12.48
N ASN A 86 23.66 19.80 13.50
CA ASN A 86 23.10 19.90 14.85
C ASN A 86 22.63 18.57 15.45
N GLY A 87 23.28 17.47 15.07
CA GLY A 87 22.91 16.12 15.50
C GLY A 87 21.60 15.61 14.90
N ALA A 88 21.11 16.18 13.80
CA ALA A 88 19.88 15.76 13.17
C ALA A 88 19.95 14.28 12.76
N ILE A 89 18.98 13.50 13.23
CA ILE A 89 18.66 12.17 12.73
C ILE A 89 17.16 12.16 12.45
N VAL A 90 16.77 11.75 11.25
CA VAL A 90 15.38 11.53 10.87
C VAL A 90 15.24 10.11 10.32
N TYR A 91 14.13 9.45 10.61
CA TYR A 91 13.83 8.13 10.07
C TYR A 91 12.48 8.08 9.36
N SER A 92 12.34 7.10 8.46
CA SER A 92 11.11 6.82 7.72
C SER A 92 11.04 5.36 7.32
N THR A 93 9.86 4.74 7.34
CA THR A 93 9.65 3.37 6.84
C THR A 93 9.18 3.33 5.38
N ASP A 94 8.73 4.46 4.83
CA ASP A 94 8.14 4.56 3.49
C ASP A 94 8.88 5.55 2.56
N GLY A 95 9.87 6.28 3.09
CA GLY A 95 10.62 7.32 2.38
C GLY A 95 9.83 8.62 2.15
N ALA A 96 8.56 8.68 2.55
CA ALA A 96 7.66 9.80 2.33
C ALA A 96 7.36 10.57 3.62
N LEU A 97 7.08 9.85 4.71
CA LEU A 97 6.82 10.40 6.03
C LEU A 97 8.03 10.19 6.93
N TRP A 98 8.54 11.28 7.47
CA TRP A 98 9.75 11.29 8.28
C TRP A 98 9.44 11.67 9.72
N THR A 99 10.26 11.19 10.66
CA THR A 99 10.17 11.52 12.09
C THR A 99 11.57 11.86 12.61
N SER A 100 11.69 12.96 13.35
CA SER A 100 12.95 13.37 13.99
C SER A 100 13.23 12.56 15.24
N LEU A 101 14.49 12.16 15.42
CA LEU A 101 14.99 11.40 16.54
C LEU A 101 16.06 12.19 17.30
N ASN A 102 16.19 11.89 18.59
CA ASN A 102 17.28 12.41 19.40
C ASN A 102 18.54 11.55 19.19
N SER A 103 19.63 12.18 18.78
CA SER A 103 20.93 11.52 18.57
C SER A 103 21.82 11.53 19.81
N GLY A 104 21.45 12.28 20.85
CA GLY A 104 22.30 12.49 22.04
C GLY A 104 23.46 13.46 21.82
N THR A 105 23.58 14.09 20.64
CA THR A 105 24.64 15.04 20.32
C THR A 105 24.10 16.23 19.52
N THR A 106 24.81 17.36 19.57
CA THR A 106 24.55 18.54 18.72
C THR A 106 25.60 18.70 17.64
N LYS A 107 26.53 17.76 17.52
CA LYS A 107 27.61 17.80 16.52
C LYS A 107 27.11 17.34 15.16
N TRP A 108 27.78 17.78 14.10
CA TRP A 108 27.38 17.43 12.74
C TRP A 108 27.70 15.96 12.44
N ILE A 109 26.67 15.18 12.13
CA ILE A 109 26.77 13.79 11.66
C ILE A 109 26.91 13.81 10.13
N LYS A 110 27.99 13.23 9.61
CA LYS A 110 28.39 13.37 8.20
C LYS A 110 28.16 12.14 7.35
N ALA A 111 28.22 10.96 7.95
CA ALA A 111 28.08 9.71 7.24
C ALA A 111 27.30 8.72 8.09
N ILE A 112 26.60 7.82 7.42
CA ILE A 112 25.85 6.74 8.03
C ILE A 112 25.92 5.51 7.13
N THR A 113 25.98 4.33 7.74
CA THR A 113 25.93 3.04 7.05
C THR A 113 25.10 2.05 7.85
N TYR A 114 24.53 1.05 7.17
CA TYR A 114 23.87 -0.09 7.79
C TYR A 114 24.67 -1.35 7.46
N SER A 115 25.16 -2.04 8.48
CA SER A 115 25.98 -3.24 8.33
C SER A 115 25.86 -4.13 9.56
N ASN A 116 25.96 -5.45 9.37
CA ASN A 116 25.87 -6.42 10.47
C ASN A 116 24.63 -6.18 11.36
N GLN A 117 23.48 -5.94 10.74
CA GLN A 117 22.20 -5.69 11.42
C GLN A 117 22.15 -4.44 12.30
N SER A 118 23.08 -3.50 12.13
CA SER A 118 23.16 -2.28 12.95
C SER A 118 23.56 -1.06 12.13
N PHE A 119 22.93 0.07 12.42
CA PHE A 119 23.27 1.38 11.90
C PHE A 119 24.49 1.96 12.61
N LYS A 120 25.38 2.59 11.85
CA LYS A 120 26.58 3.25 12.36
C LYS A 120 26.69 4.62 11.72
N ALA A 121 26.75 5.66 12.54
CA ALA A 121 26.84 7.04 12.10
C ALA A 121 28.09 7.70 12.66
N VAL A 122 28.76 8.52 11.86
CA VAL A 122 29.99 9.22 12.25
C VAL A 122 29.95 10.70 11.88
N GLY A 123 30.64 11.52 12.67
CA GLY A 123 30.56 12.97 12.55
C GLY A 123 31.80 13.72 13.03
N TRP A 124 31.63 15.02 13.22
CA TRP A 124 32.66 15.90 13.77
C TRP A 124 32.99 15.57 15.22
N GLU A 125 34.18 16.00 15.66
CA GLU A 125 34.64 15.89 17.05
C GLU A 125 34.58 14.46 17.62
N GLY A 126 34.79 13.46 16.78
CA GLY A 126 34.83 12.05 17.20
C GLY A 126 33.45 11.42 17.43
N VAL A 127 32.36 12.04 16.97
CA VAL A 127 31.03 11.40 17.01
C VAL A 127 31.08 10.04 16.30
N TYR A 128 30.71 9.02 17.04
CA TYR A 128 30.41 7.68 16.58
C TYR A 128 29.12 7.27 17.29
N LEU A 129 28.07 6.94 16.54
CA LEU A 129 26.80 6.51 17.09
C LEU A 129 26.41 5.17 16.48
N THR A 130 25.74 4.33 17.27
CA THR A 130 25.22 3.03 16.84
C THR A 130 23.76 2.87 17.21
N SER A 131 23.04 2.08 16.43
CA SER A 131 21.64 1.77 16.66
C SER A 131 21.27 0.46 15.96
N ASP A 132 20.65 -0.48 16.67
CA ASP A 132 20.21 -1.75 16.07
C ASP A 132 18.82 -1.62 15.42
N ASP A 133 17.99 -0.69 15.93
CA ASP A 133 16.62 -0.47 15.48
C ASP A 133 16.44 0.78 14.60
N GLY A 134 17.46 1.65 14.52
CA GLY A 134 17.41 2.93 13.82
C GLY A 134 16.64 4.03 14.56
N GLN A 135 16.12 3.75 15.75
CA GLN A 135 15.29 4.66 16.55
C GLN A 135 15.99 5.14 17.81
N GLN A 136 16.76 4.28 18.47
CA GLN A 136 17.53 4.60 19.66
C GLN A 136 19.03 4.60 19.34
N TRP A 137 19.71 5.68 19.70
CA TRP A 137 21.12 5.91 19.33
C TRP A 137 22.01 5.98 20.56
N ASN A 138 23.09 5.19 20.54
CA ASN A 138 24.11 5.16 21.59
C ASN A 138 25.43 5.67 21.05
N ALA A 139 26.16 6.46 21.85
CA ALA A 139 27.51 6.92 21.56
C ALA A 139 28.58 5.89 21.94
#